data_AF-A0AAE1TAH8-F1
#
_entry.id   AF-A0AAE1TAH8-F1
#
_cell.length_a   1.000
_cell.length_b   1.000
_cell.length_c   1.000
_cell.angle_alpha   90.00
_cell.angle_beta   90.00
_cell.angle_gamma   90.00
#
_symmetry.space_group_name_H-M   'P 1'
#
loop_
_entity.id
_entity.type
_entity.pdbx_description
1 polymer ?
#
loop_
_entity_poly.entity_id
_entity_poly.type
_entity_poly.pdbx_seq_one_letter_code
_entity_poly.pdbx_strand_id
1 'polypeptide(L)'
;MLCQAGKDALSKEMLESDKCYMLDCGPEIYVWMGRQTLLTERKTSISAVENFLRNEGRSNGTHMTFLSEGLESNIFRLYFGNWPKTVDTTLYEEGREKVADWQV
;
A
#
# COMPACT_ATOMS: atom_id res chain seq x y z
N MET A 1 -11.21 -4.81 0.10
CA MET A 1 -10.83 -5.28 -1.25
C MET A 1 -11.18 -4.17 -2.22
N LEU A 2 -10.21 -3.71 -3.01
CA LEU A 2 -10.44 -2.81 -4.13
C LEU A 2 -10.36 -3.66 -5.40
N CYS A 3 -11.48 -3.80 -6.11
CA CYS A 3 -11.50 -4.44 -7.41
C CYS A 3 -11.10 -3.41 -8.47
N GLN A 4 -10.47 -3.85 -9.56
CA GLN A 4 -10.18 -3.01 -10.72
C GLN A 4 -11.51 -2.57 -11.39
N ALA A 5 -12.13 -1.54 -10.83
CA ALA A 5 -13.01 -0.66 -11.57
C ALA A 5 -12.14 0.28 -12.44
N GLY A 6 -12.70 0.90 -13.48
CA GLY A 6 -11.94 1.79 -14.37
C GLY A 6 -11.12 2.82 -13.58
N LYS A 7 -10.01 3.31 -14.16
CA LYS A 7 -9.03 4.19 -13.48
C LYS A 7 -9.66 5.35 -12.68
N ASP A 8 -10.81 5.85 -13.14
CA ASP A 8 -11.53 6.96 -12.50
C ASP A 8 -12.36 6.56 -11.27
N ALA A 9 -12.42 5.28 -10.92
CA ALA A 9 -13.17 4.76 -9.79
C ALA A 9 -12.37 4.69 -8.48
N LEU A 10 -11.02 4.70 -8.57
CA LEU A 10 -10.15 4.62 -7.40
C LEU A 10 -9.50 5.97 -7.12
N SER A 11 -9.58 6.41 -5.86
CA SER A 11 -9.02 7.67 -5.40
C SER A 11 -8.02 7.48 -4.26
N LYS A 12 -6.99 8.34 -4.16
CA LYS A 12 -5.97 8.21 -3.09
C LYS A 12 -6.60 8.36 -1.70
N GLU A 13 -7.67 9.13 -1.58
CA GLU A 13 -8.38 9.38 -0.32
C GLU A 13 -9.03 8.12 0.25
N MET A 14 -9.24 7.08 -0.56
CA MET A 14 -9.73 5.77 -0.09
C MET A 14 -8.69 5.01 0.76
N LEU A 15 -7.42 5.39 0.71
CA LEU A 15 -6.33 4.73 1.42
C LEU A 15 -6.04 5.45 2.74
N GLU A 16 -6.79 5.08 3.78
CA GLU A 16 -6.62 5.59 5.15
C GLU A 16 -5.32 5.07 5.80
N SER A 17 -4.55 5.96 6.43
CA SER A 17 -3.22 5.66 6.99
C SER A 17 -3.22 4.66 8.15
N ASP A 18 -4.37 4.37 8.75
CA ASP A 18 -4.57 3.42 9.86
C ASP A 18 -5.10 2.06 9.39
N LYS A 19 -5.20 1.83 8.07
CA LYS A 19 -5.73 0.60 7.48
C LYS A 19 -4.79 -0.01 6.45
N CYS A 20 -5.02 -1.29 6.16
CA CYS A 20 -4.38 -2.00 5.05
C CYS A 20 -5.41 -2.29 3.95
N TYR A 21 -4.97 -2.22 2.69
CA TYR A 21 -5.83 -2.41 1.52
C TYR A 21 -5.21 -3.41 0.56
N MET A 22 -6.05 -4.26 -0.02
CA MET A 22 -5.69 -5.12 -1.16
C MET A 22 -6.28 -4.53 -2.43
N LEU A 23 -5.45 -4.36 -3.45
CA LEU A 23 -5.85 -4.06 -4.82
C LEU A 23 -5.58 -5.28 -5.69
N ASP A 24 -6.64 -5.81 -6.29
CA ASP A 24 -6.57 -6.98 -7.17
C ASP A 24 -6.54 -6.56 -8.64
N CYS A 25 -5.41 -6.83 -9.32
CA CYS A 25 -5.18 -6.53 -10.72
C CYS A 25 -5.03 -7.81 -11.58
N GLY A 26 -5.55 -8.96 -11.13
CA GLY A 26 -5.43 -10.23 -11.85
C GLY A 26 -4.11 -10.96 -11.53
N PRO A 27 -3.12 -11.02 -12.45
CA PRO A 27 -1.83 -11.66 -12.16
C PRO A 27 -0.98 -10.94 -11.11
N GLU A 28 -1.33 -9.69 -10.77
CA GLU A 28 -0.62 -8.86 -9.79
C GLU A 28 -1.60 -8.42 -8.68
N ILE A 29 -1.17 -8.55 -7.43
CA ILE A 29 -1.91 -8.10 -6.25
C ILE A 29 -1.03 -7.12 -5.49
N TYR A 30 -1.59 -5.95 -5.17
CA TYR A 30 -0.91 -5.01 -4.28
C TYR A 30 -1.54 -5.04 -2.89
N VAL A 31 -0.70 -5.10 -1.86
CA VAL A 31 -1.11 -4.93 -0.46
C VAL A 31 -0.50 -3.63 0.04
N TRP A 32 -1.34 -2.60 0.14
CA TRP A 32 -0.96 -1.29 0.65
C TRP A 32 -1.17 -1.23 2.17
N MET A 33 -0.16 -0.75 2.90
CA MET A 33 -0.16 -0.67 4.36
C MET A 33 -0.02 0.79 4.78
N GLY A 34 -1.05 1.31 5.44
CA GLY A 34 -1.03 2.64 6.04
C GLY A 34 0.08 2.77 7.08
N ARG A 35 0.73 3.94 7.15
CA ARG A 35 1.89 4.14 8.03
C ARG A 35 1.57 4.03 9.51
N GLN A 36 0.30 4.22 9.90
CA GLN A 36 -0.18 4.16 11.28
C GLN A 36 -0.68 2.76 11.69
N THR A 37 -0.67 1.79 10.77
CA THR A 37 -1.05 0.40 11.08
C THR A 37 -0.01 -0.30 11.94
N LEU A 38 -0.48 -1.12 12.88
CA LEU A 38 0.36 -1.93 13.74
C LEU A 38 0.92 -3.14 12.99
N LEU A 39 2.08 -3.65 13.42
CA LEU A 39 2.68 -4.86 12.84
C LEU A 39 1.75 -6.08 12.90
N THR A 40 0.93 -6.19 13.94
CA THR A 40 -0.08 -7.24 14.10
C THR A 40 -1.16 -7.14 13.04
N GLU A 41 -1.69 -5.94 12.79
CA GLU A 41 -2.71 -5.67 11.77
C GLU A 41 -2.18 -5.93 10.37
N ARG A 42 -0.93 -5.53 10.09
CA ARG A 42 -0.26 -5.83 8.82
C ARG A 42 -0.15 -7.34 8.60
N LYS A 43 0.33 -8.09 9.58
CA LYS A 43 0.40 -9.57 9.50
C LYS A 43 -0.97 -10.20 9.25
N THR A 44 -1.99 -9.79 10.00
CA THR A 44 -3.36 -10.29 9.82
C THR A 44 -3.88 -9.96 8.41
N SER A 45 -3.60 -8.76 7.90
CA SER A 45 -4.00 -8.35 6.55
C SER A 45 -3.33 -9.19 5.47
N ILE A 46 -2.03 -9.45 5.60
CA ILE A 46 -1.28 -10.31 4.68
C ILE A 46 -1.87 -11.72 4.67
N SER A 47 -2.08 -12.32 5.86
CA SER A 47 -2.68 -13.65 5.96
C SER A 47 -4.09 -13.69 5.37
N ALA A 48 -4.89 -12.61 5.52
CA ALA A 48 -6.20 -12.52 4.90
C ALA A 48 -6.12 -12.52 3.36
N VAL A 49 -5.14 -11.81 2.78
CA VAL A 49 -4.91 -11.80 1.33
C VAL A 49 -4.44 -13.16 0.82
N GLU A 50 -3.50 -13.81 1.50
CA GLU A 50 -3.05 -15.17 1.15
C GLU A 50 -4.19 -16.18 1.21
N ASN A 51 -5.05 -16.08 2.23
CA ASN A 51 -6.24 -16.91 2.36
C ASN A 51 -7.24 -16.65 1.22
N PHE A 52 -7.46 -15.40 0.86
CA PHE A 52 -8.29 -15.02 -0.27
C PHE A 52 -7.77 -15.66 -1.57
N LEU A 53 -6.49 -15.48 -1.89
CA LEU A 53 -5.89 -16.03 -3.12
C LEU A 53 -5.95 -17.56 -3.17
N ARG A 54 -5.75 -18.24 -2.03
CA ARG A 54 -5.90 -19.70 -1.94
C ARG A 54 -7.34 -20.14 -2.21
N ASN A 55 -8.32 -19.45 -1.62
CA ASN A 55 -9.73 -19.79 -1.79
C ASN A 55 -10.22 -19.55 -3.23
N GLU A 56 -9.67 -18.55 -3.91
CA GLU A 56 -9.93 -18.27 -5.32
C GLU A 56 -9.16 -19.21 -6.28
N GLY A 57 -8.32 -20.12 -5.77
CA GLY A 57 -7.49 -21.00 -6.60
C GLY A 57 -6.37 -20.25 -7.35
N ARG A 58 -6.02 -19.04 -6.90
CA ARG A 58 -5.06 -18.12 -7.53
C ARG A 58 -3.72 -18.06 -6.81
N SER A 59 -3.49 -18.92 -5.81
CA SER A 59 -2.24 -18.93 -5.04
C SER A 59 -1.00 -19.19 -5.90
N ASN A 60 -1.15 -19.93 -7.00
CA ASN A 60 -0.08 -20.21 -7.94
C ASN A 60 -0.22 -19.28 -9.15
N GLY A 61 0.81 -18.48 -9.43
CA GLY A 61 0.85 -17.60 -10.60
C GLY A 61 0.39 -16.16 -10.37
N THR A 62 -0.01 -15.81 -9.14
CA THR A 62 -0.25 -14.42 -8.74
C THR A 62 0.99 -13.85 -8.04
N HIS A 63 1.48 -12.71 -8.49
CA HIS A 63 2.56 -11.98 -7.81
C HIS A 63 1.96 -11.01 -6.79
N MET A 64 2.51 -11.00 -5.57
CA MET A 64 2.03 -10.14 -4.48
C MET A 64 3.10 -9.12 -4.13
N THR A 65 2.76 -7.85 -4.26
CA THR A 65 3.62 -6.70 -3.97
C THR A 65 3.13 -5.97 -2.73
N PHE A 66 3.99 -5.81 -1.73
CA PHE A 66 3.71 -5.08 -0.50
C PHE A 66 4.19 -3.64 -0.61
N LEU A 67 3.32 -2.67 -0.31
CA LEU A 67 3.61 -1.24 -0.38
C LEU A 67 3.34 -0.61 0.99
N SER A 68 4.26 0.21 1.47
CA SER A 68 3.99 1.09 2.61
C SER A 68 3.53 2.45 2.08
N GLU A 69 2.62 3.10 2.80
CA GLU A 69 2.22 4.48 2.53
C GLU A 69 3.44 5.39 2.35
N GLY A 70 3.47 6.15 1.26
CA GLY A 70 4.59 7.03 0.88
C GLY A 70 5.69 6.35 0.07
N LEU A 71 5.66 5.02 -0.08
CA LEU A 71 6.61 4.23 -0.87
C LEU A 71 5.93 3.50 -2.04
N GLU A 72 4.84 4.06 -2.57
CA GLU A 72 4.08 3.43 -3.65
C GLU A 72 4.81 3.50 -5.01
N SER A 73 4.82 2.38 -5.72
CA SER A 73 5.41 2.30 -7.05
C SER A 73 4.64 3.17 -8.06
N ASN A 74 5.31 3.62 -9.12
CA ASN A 74 4.63 4.36 -10.20
C ASN A 74 3.48 3.55 -10.82
N ILE A 75 3.65 2.22 -10.95
CA ILE A 75 2.64 1.33 -11.52
C ILE A 75 1.39 1.29 -10.63
N PHE A 76 1.55 1.16 -9.30
CA PHE A 76 0.42 1.18 -8.37
C PHE A 76 -0.39 2.48 -8.50
N ARG A 77 0.30 3.61 -8.59
CA ARG A 77 -0.32 4.94 -8.70
C ARG A 77 -1.15 5.11 -9.97
N LEU A 78 -0.83 4.39 -11.05
CA LEU A 78 -1.58 4.46 -12.30
C LEU A 78 -3.01 3.89 -12.21
N TYR A 79 -3.31 3.07 -11.20
CA TYR A 79 -4.65 2.52 -10.98
C TYR A 79 -5.61 3.53 -10.34
N PHE A 80 -5.12 4.68 -9.86
CA PHE A 80 -5.92 5.71 -9.22
C PHE A 80 -6.06 6.92 -10.15
N GLY A 81 -7.27 7.46 -10.26
CA GLY A 81 -7.58 8.56 -11.16
C GLY A 81 -6.99 9.90 -10.72
N ASN A 82 -6.95 10.14 -9.41
CA ASN A 82 -6.55 11.41 -8.81
C ASN A 82 -5.26 11.32 -7.97
N TRP A 83 -4.34 10.41 -8.29
CA TRP A 83 -3.10 10.29 -7.51
C TRP A 83 -2.29 11.61 -7.54
N PRO A 84 -1.92 12.19 -6.37
CA PRO A 84 -1.18 13.45 -6.32
C PRO A 84 0.16 13.37 -7.08
N LYS A 85 0.44 14.35 -7.95
CA LYS A 85 1.66 14.38 -8.79
C LYS A 85 2.94 14.76 -8.03
N THR A 86 2.82 15.16 -6.77
CA THR A 86 3.92 15.71 -5.97
C THR A 86 4.18 14.83 -4.77
N VAL A 87 5.41 14.32 -4.66
CA VAL A 87 5.88 13.54 -3.52
C VAL A 87 6.06 14.49 -2.34
N ASP A 88 5.41 14.11 -1.25
CA ASP A 88 5.49 14.72 0.06
C ASP A 88 6.95 14.84 0.49
N THR A 89 7.48 16.07 0.44
CA THR A 89 8.87 16.40 0.82
C THR A 89 9.07 16.28 2.34
N THR A 90 7.99 16.14 3.10
CA THR A 90 7.99 16.10 4.57
C THR A 90 8.75 14.90 5.17
N LEU A 91 8.84 13.77 4.46
CA LEU A 91 9.56 12.59 4.94
C LEU A 91 11.09 12.78 5.02
N TYR A 92 11.67 13.60 4.14
CA TYR A 92 13.10 13.92 4.22
C TYR A 92 13.41 14.89 5.38
N GLU A 93 12.48 15.76 5.74
CA GLU A 93 12.66 16.75 6.80
C GLU A 93 12.49 16.12 8.19
N GLU A 94 11.46 15.28 8.40
CA GLU A 94 11.22 14.61 9.70
C GLU A 94 12.32 13.60 10.08
N GLY A 95 12.95 12.96 9.09
CA GLY A 95 14.09 12.06 9.32
C GLY A 95 15.37 12.79 9.71
N ARG A 96 15.56 14.04 9.25
CA ARG A 96 16.75 14.86 9.55
C ARG A 96 16.71 15.44 10.97
N GLU A 97 15.53 15.75 11.47
CA GLU A 97 15.37 16.33 12.82
C GLU A 97 15.66 15.29 13.92
N LYS A 98 15.38 14.01 13.68
CA LYS A 98 15.58 12.93 14.66
C LYS A 98 17.00 12.35 14.73
N VAL A 99 17.91 12.75 13.83
CA VAL A 99 19.31 12.28 13.79
C VAL A 99 20.32 13.26 14.39
N ALA A 100 19.87 14.38 14.93
CA ALA A 100 20.74 15.37 15.58
C ALA A 100 20.56 15.38 17.10
N ASP A 101 20.87 14.26 17.77
CA ASP A 101 21.36 14.31 19.16
C ASP A 101 22.17 13.04 19.50
N TRP A 102 23.34 12.91 18.87
CA TRP A 102 24.45 12.14 19.43
C TRP A 102 25.62 13.10 19.63
N GLN A 103 25.44 14.04 20.55
CA GLN A 103 26.53 14.84 21.08
C GLN A 103 27.38 13.94 21.99
N VAL A 104 28.51 13.47 21.45
CA VAL A 104 29.70 13.10 22.24
C VAL A 104 30.41 14.36 22.73
#